data_AF-B2G0D5-F1
#
_entry.id   AF-B2G0D5-F1
#
_cell.length_a   1.000
_cell.length_b   1.000
_cell.length_c   1.000
_cell.angle_alpha   90.00
_cell.angle_beta   90.00
_cell.angle_gamma   90.00
#
_symmetry.space_group_name_H-M   'P 1'
#
loop_
_entity.id
_entity.type
_entity.pdbx_description
1 polymer ?
#
loop_
_entity_poly.entity_id
_entity_poly.type
_entity_poly.pdbx_seq_one_letter_code
_entity_poly.pdbx_strand_id
1 'polypeptide(L)'
;LTPAQETLCQLQNVTAANNPASTPQRSSSMYYMVKLQLRSENACQRPWNFERVPNKIIRGLDNALIYTSTKEACLSACLNEKRFICRSVEYDYNNMKCVLSDSDRRSVGQFVQLVDAQGVDYFENLCLKPSQACKFSRQFQLPRIGVSDDKVSQYVGLHYYTDKELQVTSETACKLACEIESEF
;
A
#
# COMPACT_ATOMS: atom_id res chain seq x y z
N LEU A 1 -21.48 -18.03 19.25
CA LEU A 1 -21.84 -16.88 18.40
C LEU A 1 -20.54 -16.19 18.04
N THR A 2 -19.95 -16.55 16.91
CA THR A 2 -18.76 -15.89 16.37
C THR A 2 -19.18 -14.49 15.90
N PRO A 3 -18.43 -13.41 16.21
CA PRO A 3 -18.71 -12.11 15.63
C PRO A 3 -18.41 -12.20 14.13
N ALA A 4 -19.44 -12.27 13.30
CA ALA A 4 -19.27 -12.07 11.87
C ALA A 4 -19.04 -10.58 11.66
N GLN A 5 -17.79 -10.16 11.40
CA GLN A 5 -17.58 -8.85 10.80
C GLN A 5 -18.08 -8.94 9.35
N GLU A 6 -19.31 -8.48 9.12
CA GLU A 6 -19.86 -8.38 7.78
C GLU A 6 -19.16 -7.22 7.04
N THR A 7 -18.10 -7.55 6.29
CA THR A 7 -17.49 -6.63 5.34
C THR A 7 -18.40 -6.51 4.12
N LEU A 8 -19.21 -5.46 4.09
CA LEU A 8 -20.10 -5.18 2.96
C LEU A 8 -19.32 -4.55 1.79
N CYS A 9 -19.18 -5.26 0.68
CA CYS A 9 -18.62 -4.71 -0.56
C CYS A 9 -19.75 -4.04 -1.37
N GLN A 10 -19.73 -2.71 -1.47
CA GLN A 10 -20.64 -1.95 -2.30
C GLN A 10 -19.93 -1.42 -3.54
N LEU A 11 -20.35 -1.89 -4.72
CA LEU A 11 -19.91 -1.33 -5.99
C LEU A 11 -20.76 -0.10 -6.33
N GLN A 12 -20.09 1.04 -6.52
CA GLN A 12 -20.74 2.30 -6.92
C GLN A 12 -20.41 2.60 -8.38
N ASN A 13 -21.44 2.89 -9.19
CA ASN A 13 -21.27 3.25 -10.61
C ASN A 13 -20.65 4.64 -10.78
N VAL A 14 -20.83 5.53 -9.81
CA VAL A 14 -20.27 6.89 -9.81
C VAL A 14 -19.58 7.10 -8.47
N THR A 15 -18.35 7.58 -8.51
CA THR A 15 -17.54 7.83 -7.32
C THR A 15 -16.87 9.19 -7.42
N ALA A 16 -16.91 9.94 -6.32
CA ALA A 16 -16.18 11.20 -6.20
C ALA A 16 -14.66 10.99 -6.06
N ALA A 17 -14.17 9.75 -5.92
CA ALA A 17 -12.75 9.46 -5.72
C ALA A 17 -11.87 9.87 -6.91
N ASN A 18 -12.45 10.04 -8.11
CA ASN A 18 -11.75 10.60 -9.27
C ASN A 18 -11.70 12.14 -9.26
N ASN A 19 -12.50 12.81 -8.44
CA ASN A 19 -12.47 14.24 -8.26
C ASN A 19 -11.40 14.60 -7.20
N PRO A 20 -10.30 15.26 -7.57
CA PRO A 20 -9.24 15.64 -6.63
C PRO A 20 -9.71 16.66 -5.58
N ALA A 21 -10.78 17.41 -5.84
CA ALA A 21 -11.40 18.31 -4.88
C ALA A 21 -12.35 17.62 -3.89
N SER A 22 -12.62 16.31 -4.06
CA SER A 22 -13.46 15.58 -3.11
C SER A 22 -12.74 15.37 -1.77
N THR A 23 -13.43 15.65 -0.67
CA THR A 23 -12.91 15.35 0.67
C THR A 23 -13.34 13.94 1.05
N PRO A 24 -12.41 13.00 1.34
CA PRO A 24 -12.79 11.67 1.80
C PRO A 24 -13.51 11.78 3.15
N GLN A 25 -14.68 11.17 3.27
CA GLN A 25 -15.32 11.02 4.58
C GLN A 25 -14.61 9.89 5.33
N ARG A 26 -14.16 10.16 6.56
CA ARG A 26 -13.67 9.10 7.43
C ARG A 26 -14.86 8.27 7.88
N SER A 27 -14.80 6.98 7.59
CA SER A 27 -15.69 5.99 8.17
C SER A 27 -14.83 4.89 8.78
N SER A 28 -15.11 4.55 10.04
CA SER A 28 -14.43 3.43 10.70
C SER A 28 -14.73 2.15 9.94
N SER A 29 -13.69 1.41 9.57
CA SER A 29 -13.80 0.11 8.88
C SER A 29 -14.38 0.19 7.45
N MET A 30 -14.26 1.33 6.77
CA MET A 30 -14.61 1.45 5.34
C MET A 30 -13.38 1.76 4.50
N TYR A 31 -13.19 1.01 3.42
CA TYR A 31 -12.10 1.20 2.46
C TYR A 31 -12.66 1.71 1.13
N TYR A 32 -12.02 2.73 0.56
CA TYR A 32 -12.35 3.24 -0.76
C TYR A 32 -11.30 2.77 -1.76
N MET A 33 -11.72 1.95 -2.72
CA MET A 33 -10.85 1.42 -3.76
C MET A 33 -11.27 1.98 -5.12
N VAL A 34 -10.28 2.34 -5.93
CA VAL A 34 -10.48 2.83 -7.30
C VAL A 34 -9.70 1.94 -8.24
N LYS A 35 -10.37 1.43 -9.29
CA LYS A 35 -9.70 0.67 -10.34
C LYS A 35 -8.91 1.64 -11.22
N LEU A 36 -7.61 1.38 -11.37
CA LEU A 36 -6.70 2.14 -12.22
C LEU A 36 -6.20 1.25 -13.36
N GLN A 37 -5.96 1.85 -14.53
CA GLN A 37 -5.31 1.19 -15.66
C GLN A 37 -3.85 1.65 -15.73
N LEU A 38 -2.94 0.89 -15.14
CA LEU A 38 -1.51 1.17 -15.15
C LEU A 38 -0.83 0.47 -16.33
N ARG A 39 0.10 1.17 -16.99
CA ARG A 39 0.91 0.63 -18.08
C ARG A 39 2.28 0.21 -17.54
N SER A 40 2.29 -0.84 -16.73
CA SER A 40 3.52 -1.41 -16.14
C SER A 40 3.33 -2.90 -15.86
N GLU A 41 4.34 -3.69 -16.20
CA GLU A 41 4.43 -5.12 -15.84
C GLU A 41 4.88 -5.31 -14.37
N ASN A 42 5.32 -4.23 -13.70
CA ASN A 42 5.75 -4.25 -12.30
C ASN A 42 4.58 -3.99 -11.34
N ALA A 43 3.35 -3.95 -11.84
CA ALA A 43 2.15 -3.95 -10.99
C ALA A 43 2.03 -5.32 -10.30
N CYS A 44 2.08 -5.31 -8.97
CA CYS A 44 1.96 -6.50 -8.14
C CYS A 44 0.50 -7.00 -8.08
N GLN A 45 0.30 -8.26 -7.74
CA GLN A 45 -1.04 -8.86 -7.61
C GLN A 45 -1.77 -8.52 -6.30
N ARG A 46 -1.33 -7.45 -5.61
CA ARG A 46 -1.88 -7.02 -4.32
C ARG A 46 -3.30 -6.51 -4.47
N PRO A 47 -4.13 -6.59 -3.40
CA PRO A 47 -5.48 -6.05 -3.43
C PRO A 47 -5.51 -4.56 -3.80
N TRP A 48 -4.40 -3.84 -3.57
CA TRP A 48 -4.15 -2.50 -4.08
C TRP A 48 -2.64 -2.27 -4.34
N ASN A 49 -2.33 -1.55 -5.42
CA ASN A 49 -0.93 -1.24 -5.78
C ASN A 49 -0.41 0.07 -5.16
N PHE A 50 -1.31 1.00 -4.83
CA PHE A 50 -0.96 2.30 -4.29
C PHE A 50 -1.93 2.73 -3.18
N GLU A 51 -1.40 3.36 -2.12
CA GLU A 51 -2.18 4.09 -1.12
C GLU A 51 -2.18 5.58 -1.50
N ARG A 52 -3.37 6.17 -1.69
CA ARG A 52 -3.51 7.61 -2.00
C ARG A 52 -3.74 8.41 -0.71
N VAL A 53 -2.96 9.47 -0.54
CA VAL A 53 -3.19 10.50 0.46
C VAL A 53 -3.46 11.84 -0.25
N PRO A 54 -4.72 12.32 -0.24
CA PRO A 54 -5.11 13.48 -1.01
C PRO A 54 -4.54 14.79 -0.45
N ASN A 55 -4.24 15.74 -1.34
CA ASN A 55 -3.76 17.09 -0.99
C ASN A 55 -2.52 17.10 -0.09
N LYS A 56 -1.58 16.18 -0.33
CA LYS A 56 -0.35 16.01 0.46
C LYS A 56 0.87 15.86 -0.44
N ILE A 57 2.04 16.19 0.11
CA ILE A 57 3.38 15.92 -0.43
C ILE A 57 4.34 15.56 0.71
N ILE A 58 5.48 14.93 0.38
CA ILE A 58 6.64 14.80 1.26
C ILE A 58 7.66 15.89 0.94
N ARG A 59 7.94 16.76 1.91
CA ARG A 59 8.73 17.96 1.64
C ARG A 59 10.21 17.65 1.35
N GLY A 60 10.66 17.96 0.13
CA GLY A 60 12.09 18.06 -0.23
C GLY A 60 12.77 16.71 -0.49
N LEU A 61 12.00 15.69 -0.87
CA LEU A 61 12.49 14.33 -1.15
C LEU A 61 12.26 13.98 -2.63
N ASP A 62 12.56 14.93 -3.51
CA ASP A 62 12.28 14.86 -4.94
C ASP A 62 13.47 14.20 -5.68
N ASN A 63 13.30 12.97 -6.17
CA ASN A 63 14.38 12.27 -6.88
C ASN A 63 14.29 12.46 -8.40
N ALA A 64 13.07 12.55 -8.95
CA ALA A 64 12.87 12.83 -10.37
C ALA A 64 11.58 13.60 -10.63
N LEU A 65 11.59 14.39 -11.70
CA LEU A 65 10.47 15.20 -12.17
C LEU A 65 10.08 14.77 -13.59
N ILE A 66 8.78 14.56 -13.81
CA ILE A 66 8.20 14.19 -15.11
C ILE A 66 6.96 15.04 -15.34
N TYR A 67 6.73 15.50 -16.58
CA TYR A 67 5.47 16.12 -16.96
C TYR A 67 4.58 15.10 -17.66
N THR A 68 3.35 14.94 -17.18
CA THR A 68 2.39 14.01 -17.76
C THR A 68 0.95 14.42 -17.45
N SER A 69 0.07 14.24 -18.42
CA SER A 69 -1.33 14.65 -18.34
C SER A 69 -2.22 13.72 -17.51
N THR A 70 -1.72 12.56 -17.07
CA THR A 70 -2.49 11.61 -16.26
C THR A 70 -1.73 11.09 -15.04
N LYS A 71 -2.46 10.91 -13.93
CA LYS A 71 -1.91 10.30 -12.70
C LYS A 71 -1.48 8.85 -12.96
N GLU A 72 -2.18 8.11 -13.81
CA GLU A 72 -1.87 6.73 -14.15
C GLU A 72 -0.50 6.61 -14.83
N ALA A 73 -0.14 7.56 -15.69
CA ALA A 73 1.18 7.62 -16.30
C ALA A 73 2.26 7.95 -15.27
N CYS A 74 1.99 8.84 -14.31
CA CYS A 74 2.89 9.12 -13.19
C CYS A 74 3.14 7.88 -12.31
N LEU A 75 2.08 7.17 -11.92
CA LEU A 75 2.17 5.92 -11.16
C LEU A 75 2.91 4.82 -11.93
N SER A 76 2.63 4.69 -13.23
CA SER A 76 3.33 3.74 -14.10
C SER A 76 4.82 4.08 -14.22
N ALA A 77 5.18 5.37 -14.26
CA ALA A 77 6.58 5.80 -14.28
C ALA A 77 7.32 5.39 -13.00
N CYS A 78 6.68 5.49 -11.83
CA CYS A 78 7.25 5.00 -10.57
C CYS A 78 7.50 3.49 -10.59
N LEU A 79 6.51 2.70 -11.01
CA LEU A 79 6.65 1.24 -11.11
C LEU A 79 7.76 0.83 -12.09
N ASN A 80 8.02 1.66 -13.11
CA ASN A 80 9.02 1.39 -14.15
C ASN A 80 10.38 2.09 -13.90
N GLU A 81 10.54 2.83 -12.80
CA GLU A 81 11.78 3.54 -12.49
C GLU A 81 12.90 2.54 -12.16
N LYS A 82 14.09 2.77 -12.75
CA LYS A 82 15.24 1.87 -12.63
C LYS A 82 16.45 2.54 -11.97
N ARG A 83 16.48 3.87 -11.92
CA ARG A 83 17.60 4.64 -11.34
C ARG A 83 17.60 4.57 -9.82
N PHE A 84 16.43 4.41 -9.21
CA PHE A 84 16.24 4.24 -7.77
C PHE A 84 14.96 3.44 -7.53
N ILE A 85 14.79 2.94 -6.30
CA ILE A 85 13.56 2.27 -5.89
C ILE A 85 12.51 3.34 -5.62
N CYS A 86 11.58 3.54 -6.55
CA CYS A 86 10.50 4.51 -6.34
C CYS A 86 9.52 4.01 -5.28
N ARG A 87 9.48 4.69 -4.13
CA ARG A 87 8.61 4.38 -2.99
C ARG A 87 7.35 5.19 -2.96
N SER A 88 7.37 6.40 -3.51
CA SER A 88 6.18 7.22 -3.60
C SER A 88 6.22 8.16 -4.79
N VAL A 89 5.05 8.70 -5.13
CA VAL A 89 4.91 9.76 -6.12
C VAL A 89 3.99 10.86 -5.63
N GLU A 90 4.16 12.03 -6.22
CA GLU A 90 3.27 13.17 -6.07
C GLU A 90 2.79 13.59 -7.46
N TYR A 91 1.48 13.72 -7.63
CA TYR A 91 0.88 14.17 -8.88
C TYR A 91 0.12 15.48 -8.68
N ASP A 92 0.63 16.54 -9.30
CA ASP A 92 0.04 17.87 -9.34
C ASP A 92 -0.89 17.97 -10.55
N TYR A 93 -2.19 18.05 -10.26
CA TYR A 93 -3.25 18.09 -11.27
C TYR A 93 -3.28 19.40 -12.05
N ASN A 94 -2.81 20.49 -11.46
CA ASN A 94 -2.85 21.82 -12.08
C ASN A 94 -1.73 22.00 -13.09
N ASN A 95 -0.53 21.52 -12.73
CA ASN A 95 0.68 21.69 -13.53
C ASN A 95 1.04 20.45 -14.35
N MET A 96 0.24 19.37 -14.28
CA MET A 96 0.51 18.10 -14.94
C MET A 96 1.92 17.58 -14.60
N LYS A 97 2.30 17.73 -13.33
CA LYS A 97 3.66 17.55 -12.84
C LYS A 97 3.70 16.36 -11.90
N CYS A 98 4.60 15.43 -12.16
CA CYS A 98 4.80 14.20 -11.42
C CYS A 98 6.18 14.21 -10.77
N VAL A 99 6.24 14.10 -9.44
CA VAL A 99 7.48 13.95 -8.69
C VAL A 99 7.58 12.50 -8.22
N LEU A 100 8.71 11.84 -8.50
CA LEU A 100 9.02 10.51 -8.02
C LEU A 100 10.00 10.60 -6.84
N SER A 101 9.81 9.79 -5.82
CA SER A 101 10.68 9.74 -4.64
C SER A 101 11.12 8.32 -4.29
N ASP A 102 12.34 8.21 -3.76
CA ASP A 102 12.87 6.99 -3.15
C ASP A 102 12.45 6.82 -1.68
N SER A 103 11.57 7.71 -1.19
CA SER A 103 11.16 7.82 0.19
C SER A 103 9.65 7.70 0.36
N ASP A 104 9.18 7.10 1.44
CA ASP A 104 7.76 7.06 1.82
C ASP A 104 7.56 7.54 3.27
N ARG A 105 6.31 7.58 3.79
CA ARG A 105 6.05 8.04 5.17
C ARG A 105 6.75 7.23 6.26
N ARG A 106 7.23 6.03 5.94
CA ARG A 106 7.91 5.09 6.85
C ARG A 106 9.42 5.01 6.56
N SER A 107 9.95 5.80 5.62
CA SER A 107 11.37 5.85 5.33
C SER A 107 12.19 6.23 6.56
N VAL A 108 13.10 5.34 6.97
CA VAL A 108 13.97 5.52 8.13
C VAL A 108 15.25 6.25 7.72
N GLY A 109 15.71 7.19 8.54
CA GLY A 109 16.99 7.89 8.36
C GLY A 109 16.91 9.18 7.53
N GLN A 110 15.71 9.58 7.11
CA GLN A 110 15.41 10.88 6.53
C GLN A 110 14.33 11.56 7.36
N PHE A 111 14.35 12.89 7.40
CA PHE A 111 13.24 13.65 7.97
C PHE A 111 12.11 13.70 6.96
N VAL A 112 11.16 12.78 7.07
CA VAL A 112 9.98 12.74 6.21
C VAL A 112 8.85 13.53 6.86
N GLN A 113 8.44 14.62 6.22
CA GLN A 113 7.32 15.42 6.66
C GLN A 113 6.26 15.47 5.57
N LEU A 114 5.10 14.88 5.89
CA LEU A 114 3.92 14.99 5.05
C LEU A 114 3.24 16.34 5.30
N VAL A 115 3.15 17.19 4.28
CA VAL A 115 2.60 18.55 4.38
C VAL A 115 1.43 18.74 3.42
N ASP A 116 0.54 19.68 3.74
CA ASP A 116 -0.58 20.05 2.88
C ASP A 116 -0.12 20.67 1.55
N ALA A 117 -0.70 20.20 0.46
CA ALA A 117 -0.49 20.70 -0.89
C ALA A 117 -1.78 20.58 -1.70
N GLN A 118 -2.54 21.66 -1.75
CA GLN A 118 -3.82 21.71 -2.49
C GLN A 118 -3.59 21.40 -3.98
N GLY A 119 -4.37 20.47 -4.53
CA GLY A 119 -4.28 20.06 -5.94
C GLY A 119 -3.11 19.14 -6.26
N VAL A 120 -2.43 18.61 -5.24
CA VAL A 120 -1.38 17.59 -5.38
C VAL A 120 -1.73 16.38 -4.54
N ASP A 121 -1.74 15.19 -5.14
CA ASP A 121 -1.97 13.96 -4.39
C ASP A 121 -0.68 13.17 -4.23
N TYR A 122 -0.47 12.66 -3.02
CA TYR A 122 0.62 11.76 -2.67
C TYR A 122 0.17 10.31 -2.82
N PHE A 123 1.01 9.45 -3.39
CA PHE A 123 0.74 8.03 -3.53
C PHE A 123 1.94 7.19 -3.07
N GLU A 124 1.73 6.22 -2.20
CA GLU A 124 2.76 5.27 -1.78
C GLU A 124 2.72 4.02 -2.67
N ASN A 125 3.87 3.61 -3.18
CA ASN A 125 4.04 2.38 -3.95
C ASN A 125 4.03 1.17 -3.01
N LEU A 126 2.99 0.35 -3.13
CA LEU A 126 2.82 -0.85 -2.32
C LEU A 126 3.25 -2.13 -3.04
N CYS A 127 3.83 -2.01 -4.23
CA CYS A 127 4.42 -3.11 -5.00
C CYS A 127 5.91 -3.31 -4.77
N LEU A 128 6.47 -2.73 -3.71
CA LEU A 128 7.85 -2.98 -3.31
C LEU A 128 8.02 -4.42 -2.83
N LYS A 129 9.08 -5.09 -3.30
CA LYS A 129 9.52 -6.39 -2.77
C LYS A 129 9.95 -6.24 -1.30
N PRO A 130 9.91 -7.29 -0.47
CA PRO A 130 10.33 -7.21 0.93
C PRO A 130 11.76 -6.64 1.12
N SER A 131 12.68 -7.04 0.26
CA SER A 131 14.07 -6.53 0.25
C SER A 131 14.19 -5.05 -0.15
N GLN A 132 13.19 -4.52 -0.84
CA GLN A 132 13.11 -3.11 -1.21
C GLN A 132 12.39 -2.33 -0.12
N ALA A 133 11.29 -2.85 0.44
CA ALA A 133 10.50 -2.17 1.45
C ALA A 133 11.30 -1.95 2.75
N CYS A 134 12.00 -2.99 3.21
CA CYS A 134 12.73 -2.99 4.48
C CYS A 134 14.23 -2.73 4.27
N LYS A 135 14.79 -1.69 4.92
CA LYS A 135 16.25 -1.46 4.94
C LYS A 135 17.02 -2.54 5.70
N PHE A 136 16.38 -3.18 6.68
CA PHE A 136 16.99 -4.18 7.54
C PHE A 136 16.05 -5.37 7.70
N SER A 137 16.62 -6.57 7.76
CA SER A 137 15.88 -7.75 8.20
C SER A 137 15.70 -7.68 9.71
N ARG A 138 14.46 -7.56 10.17
CA ARG A 138 14.14 -7.69 11.60
C ARG A 138 13.83 -9.16 11.87
N GLN A 139 14.65 -9.80 12.69
CA GLN A 139 14.30 -11.08 13.29
C GLN A 139 13.33 -10.81 14.43
N PHE A 140 12.04 -11.10 14.20
CA PHE A 140 11.05 -11.10 15.26
C PHE A 140 11.23 -12.39 16.06
N GLN A 141 11.57 -12.26 17.34
CA GLN A 141 11.52 -13.40 18.25
C GLN A 141 10.05 -13.70 18.55
N LEU A 142 9.67 -14.99 18.51
CA LEU A 142 8.33 -15.39 18.95
C LEU A 142 8.13 -14.92 20.40
N PRO A 143 7.15 -14.04 20.66
CA PRO A 143 6.93 -13.53 21.99
C PRO A 143 6.42 -14.66 22.90
N ARG A 144 7.05 -14.86 24.07
CA ARG A 144 6.55 -15.78 25.09
C ARG A 144 5.46 -15.08 25.90
N ILE A 145 4.23 -15.11 25.39
CA ILE A 145 3.09 -14.38 25.99
C ILE A 145 2.50 -15.17 27.19
N GLY A 146 2.96 -16.41 27.46
CA GLY A 146 2.39 -17.26 28.51
C GLY A 146 0.98 -17.76 28.16
N VAL A 147 0.58 -17.63 26.90
CA VAL A 147 -0.69 -18.08 26.33
C VAL A 147 -0.38 -19.22 25.35
N SER A 148 -1.22 -20.27 25.35
CA SER A 148 -1.05 -21.39 24.43
C SER A 148 -1.33 -20.99 22.98
N ASP A 149 -0.62 -21.62 22.04
CA ASP A 149 -0.76 -21.37 20.60
C ASP A 149 -2.19 -21.58 20.09
N ASP A 150 -2.94 -22.52 20.68
CA ASP A 150 -4.37 -22.74 20.36
C ASP A 150 -5.24 -21.54 20.69
N LYS A 151 -4.99 -20.88 21.83
CA LYS A 151 -5.73 -19.68 22.23
C LYS A 151 -5.37 -18.48 21.36
N VAL A 152 -4.10 -18.37 20.98
CA VAL A 152 -3.65 -17.35 20.02
C VAL A 152 -4.30 -17.59 18.67
N SER A 153 -4.28 -18.82 18.15
CA SER A 153 -4.90 -19.20 16.88
C SER A 153 -6.40 -18.94 16.88
N GLN A 154 -7.11 -19.31 17.95
CA GLN A 154 -8.54 -19.03 18.08
C GLN A 154 -8.81 -17.53 18.13
N TYR A 155 -8.01 -16.76 18.88
CA TYR A 155 -8.13 -15.30 18.92
C TYR A 155 -7.90 -14.68 17.54
N VAL A 156 -6.84 -15.11 16.84
CA VAL A 156 -6.49 -14.62 15.51
C VAL A 156 -7.63 -14.91 14.53
N GLY A 157 -8.13 -16.15 14.49
CA GLY A 157 -9.24 -16.54 13.61
C GLY A 157 -10.58 -15.86 13.90
N LEU A 158 -10.74 -15.22 15.07
CA LEU A 158 -11.94 -14.46 15.42
C LEU A 158 -11.80 -12.94 15.22
N HIS A 159 -10.56 -12.41 15.20
CA HIS A 159 -10.31 -10.97 15.23
C HIS A 159 -9.53 -10.44 14.04
N TYR A 160 -8.97 -11.30 13.20
CA TYR A 160 -8.20 -10.93 12.02
C TYR A 160 -8.77 -11.61 10.79
N TYR A 161 -8.68 -10.93 9.65
CA TYR A 161 -9.07 -11.47 8.35
C TYR A 161 -7.92 -12.29 7.77
N THR A 162 -8.25 -13.44 7.18
CA THR A 162 -7.30 -14.23 6.42
C THR A 162 -7.17 -13.66 5.01
N ASP A 163 -6.01 -13.08 4.69
CA ASP A 163 -5.76 -12.47 3.37
C ASP A 163 -5.56 -13.51 2.27
N LYS A 164 -5.00 -14.68 2.60
CA LYS A 164 -4.73 -15.77 1.66
C LYS A 164 -4.81 -17.13 2.37
N GLU A 165 -5.49 -18.09 1.74
CA GLU A 165 -5.48 -19.49 2.16
C GLU A 165 -4.74 -20.34 1.14
N LEU A 166 -3.87 -21.23 1.63
CA LEU A 166 -3.08 -22.15 0.82
C LEU A 166 -3.31 -23.57 1.29
N GLN A 167 -3.59 -24.48 0.35
CA GLN A 167 -3.63 -25.91 0.66
C GLN A 167 -2.21 -26.46 0.69
N VAL A 168 -1.80 -26.98 1.85
CA VAL A 168 -0.47 -27.53 2.10
C VAL A 168 -0.60 -28.88 2.82
N THR A 169 0.40 -29.74 2.65
CA THR A 169 0.37 -31.12 3.16
C THR A 169 0.90 -31.26 4.59
N SER A 170 1.53 -30.23 5.15
CA SER A 170 2.07 -30.22 6.52
C SER A 170 2.21 -28.81 7.09
N GLU A 171 2.35 -28.69 8.40
CA GLU A 171 2.64 -27.42 9.08
C GLU A 171 3.97 -26.81 8.62
N THR A 172 5.00 -27.64 8.42
CA THR A 172 6.30 -27.20 7.90
C THR A 172 6.19 -26.65 6.47
N ALA A 173 5.37 -27.26 5.62
CA ALA A 173 5.07 -26.75 4.30
C ALA A 173 4.28 -25.43 4.37
N CYS A 174 3.36 -25.28 5.34
CA CYS A 174 2.65 -24.03 5.60
C CYS A 174 3.60 -22.89 5.95
N LYS A 175 4.51 -23.12 6.91
CA LYS A 175 5.50 -22.13 7.35
C LYS A 175 6.41 -21.71 6.20
N LEU A 176 6.93 -22.67 5.45
CA LEU A 176 7.77 -22.38 4.29
C LEU A 176 6.98 -21.59 3.23
N ALA A 177 5.74 -21.99 2.93
CA ALA A 177 4.88 -21.27 2.00
C ALA A 177 4.67 -19.82 2.44
N CYS A 178 4.41 -19.57 3.73
CA CYS A 178 4.27 -18.23 4.29
C CYS A 178 5.57 -17.40 4.18
N GLU A 179 6.74 -18.01 4.38
CA GLU A 179 8.04 -17.33 4.29
C GLU A 179 8.44 -16.95 2.85
N ILE A 180 8.09 -17.79 1.87
CA ILE A 180 8.42 -17.55 0.46
C ILE A 180 7.31 -16.81 -0.29
N GLU A 181 6.13 -16.65 0.33
CA GLU A 181 5.00 -15.96 -0.28
C GLU A 181 5.36 -14.49 -0.57
N SER A 182 5.26 -14.12 -1.83
CA SER A 182 5.56 -12.77 -2.31
C SER A 182 4.40 -12.15 -3.07
N GLU A 183 3.38 -12.95 -3.37
CA GLU A 183 2.16 -12.61 -4.08
C GLU A 183 0.98 -12.64 -3.09
N PHE A 184 0.67 -11.46 -2.59
CA PHE A 184 -0.65 -11.11 -2.08
C PHE A 184 -1.32 -10.24 -3.11
#